data_AF-A0A7J9X7N1-F1
#
_entry.id   AF-A0A7J9X7N1-F1
#
_cell.length_a   1.000
_cell.length_b   1.000
_cell.length_c   1.000
_cell.angle_alpha   90.00
_cell.angle_beta   90.00
_cell.angle_gamma   90.00
#
_symmetry.space_group_name_H-M   'P 1'
#
loop_
_entity.id
_entity.type
_entity.pdbx_description
1 polymer ?
#
loop_
_entity_poly.entity_id
_entity_poly.type
_entity_poly.pdbx_seq_one_letter_code
_entity_poly.pdbx_strand_id
1 'polypeptide(L)'
;MEPGEPGREPDGRGIRVGVLARRRLTRVEQVVEFPGELGPVRVDDDGTELTTLGRAGLRVRVTVAGTTVDVVTCHLKSKLLSFPGGRFTPRDEGERARYAVYALHRRAAEAAAVRSYVTTTQLLHGPPGSEIGSGGFDRPDKGDGQRLWNLAPLIPAEDRFTRVYRGRRELIDHLLVSRALVDAVDEVGTVDIGTTSTGDDPRRRRDEPVSDHRPVVATFRPSA
;
A
#
# COMPACT_ATOMS: atom_id res chain seq x y z
N MET A 1 11.53 -28.15 -4.99
CA MET A 1 11.02 -26.78 -5.12
C MET A 1 10.89 -26.51 -6.59
N GLU A 2 9.66 -26.46 -7.12
CA GLU A 2 9.46 -26.01 -8.49
C GLU A 2 9.57 -24.48 -8.54
N PRO A 3 10.21 -23.91 -9.56
CA PRO A 3 10.28 -22.47 -9.73
C PRO A 3 8.87 -21.95 -10.02
N GLY A 4 8.35 -21.10 -9.14
CA GLY A 4 7.10 -20.38 -9.40
C GLY A 4 7.21 -19.58 -10.69
N GLU A 5 6.09 -19.45 -11.41
CA GLU A 5 5.97 -18.70 -12.66
C GLU A 5 6.77 -17.38 -12.63
N PRO A 6 7.45 -17.01 -13.74
CA PRO A 6 8.26 -15.81 -13.78
C PRO A 6 7.37 -14.58 -13.54
N GLY A 7 7.42 -14.04 -12.33
CA GLY A 7 6.78 -12.76 -12.02
C GLY A 7 7.32 -11.68 -12.95
N ARG A 8 6.42 -10.83 -13.47
CA ARG A 8 6.73 -9.71 -14.38
C ARG A 8 7.96 -8.92 -13.92
N GLU A 9 8.62 -8.31 -14.90
CA GLU A 9 9.81 -7.47 -14.71
C GLU A 9 9.63 -6.44 -13.59
N PRO A 10 10.71 -6.11 -12.86
CA PRO A 10 10.67 -5.11 -11.82
C PRO A 10 10.24 -3.74 -12.39
N ASP A 11 9.90 -2.78 -11.52
CA ASP A 11 9.72 -1.40 -11.99
C ASP A 11 11.00 -0.86 -12.66
N GLY A 12 10.92 0.29 -13.31
CA GLY A 12 12.08 0.92 -13.97
C GLY A 12 13.28 1.23 -13.05
N ARG A 13 13.19 0.95 -11.74
CA ARG A 13 14.27 1.07 -10.75
C ARG A 13 14.68 -0.29 -10.15
N GLY A 14 14.17 -1.41 -10.66
CA GLY A 14 14.47 -2.74 -10.14
C GLY A 14 13.59 -3.17 -8.95
N ILE A 15 12.57 -2.40 -8.57
CA ILE A 15 11.76 -2.66 -7.36
C ILE A 15 10.64 -3.66 -7.66
N ARG A 16 10.45 -4.61 -6.74
CA ARG A 16 9.36 -5.59 -6.73
C ARG A 16 8.64 -5.59 -5.39
N VAL A 17 7.43 -6.14 -5.36
CA VAL A 17 6.76 -6.55 -4.12
C VAL A 17 6.88 -8.07 -3.95
N GLY A 18 6.84 -8.55 -2.71
CA GLY A 18 6.94 -9.97 -2.40
C GLY A 18 6.17 -10.32 -1.14
N VAL A 19 5.87 -11.62 -0.99
CA VAL A 19 5.28 -12.19 0.23
C VAL A 19 6.12 -13.38 0.67
N LEU A 20 6.47 -13.40 1.95
CA LEU A 20 7.13 -14.52 2.61
C LEU A 20 6.17 -15.13 3.63
N ALA A 21 6.05 -16.46 3.62
CA ALA A 21 5.16 -17.18 4.52
C ALA A 21 5.82 -18.48 5.02
N ARG A 22 5.55 -18.84 6.28
CA ARG A 22 5.92 -20.15 6.84
C ARG A 22 5.06 -21.31 6.32
N ARG A 23 3.95 -20.99 5.64
CA ARG A 23 2.98 -21.92 5.09
C ARG A 23 3.03 -21.87 3.56
N ARG A 24 2.59 -22.95 2.90
CA ARG A 24 2.56 -23.04 1.45
C ARG A 24 1.64 -21.96 0.87
N LEU A 25 2.13 -21.24 -0.13
CA LEU A 25 1.35 -20.34 -0.97
C LEU A 25 0.78 -21.14 -2.15
N THR A 26 -0.50 -20.99 -2.45
CA THR A 26 -1.20 -21.87 -3.42
C THR A 26 -1.79 -21.16 -4.64
N ARG A 27 -1.96 -19.84 -4.57
CA ARG A 27 -2.41 -18.98 -5.68
C ARG A 27 -1.55 -17.75 -5.67
N VAL A 28 -0.81 -17.47 -6.74
CA VAL A 28 0.11 -16.32 -6.83
C VAL A 28 -0.27 -15.57 -8.10
N GLU A 29 -0.81 -14.35 -7.94
CA GLU A 29 -1.33 -13.54 -9.04
C GLU A 29 -0.80 -12.13 -8.91
N GLN A 30 -0.47 -11.50 -10.04
CA GLN A 30 -0.11 -10.08 -10.04
C GLN A 30 -1.33 -9.20 -10.29
N VAL A 31 -1.34 -8.05 -9.63
CA VAL A 31 -2.32 -6.97 -9.80
C VAL A 31 -1.68 -5.87 -10.63
N VAL A 32 -2.20 -5.62 -11.82
CA VAL A 32 -1.47 -4.86 -12.85
C VAL A 32 -2.30 -3.78 -13.52
N GLU A 33 -3.49 -4.14 -14.00
CA GLU A 33 -4.28 -3.25 -14.85
C GLU A 33 -5.09 -2.25 -14.01
N PHE A 34 -5.21 -1.02 -14.49
CA PHE A 34 -6.21 -0.10 -13.96
C PHE A 34 -7.62 -0.55 -14.37
N PRO A 35 -8.66 -0.24 -13.55
CA PRO A 35 -10.04 -0.38 -13.98
C PRO A 35 -10.27 0.37 -15.29
N GLY A 36 -10.93 -0.27 -16.26
CA GLY A 36 -11.11 0.29 -17.61
C GLY A 36 -11.85 1.63 -17.59
N GLU A 37 -12.69 1.86 -16.59
CA GLU A 37 -13.48 3.07 -16.40
C GLU A 37 -12.66 4.30 -15.99
N LEU A 38 -11.47 4.11 -15.40
CA LEU A 38 -10.62 5.24 -14.95
C LEU A 38 -9.84 5.90 -16.08
N GLY A 39 -9.74 5.26 -17.25
CA GLY A 39 -8.93 5.75 -18.35
C GLY A 39 -7.42 5.84 -18.03
N PRO A 40 -6.61 6.31 -19.00
CA PRO A 40 -5.17 6.50 -18.79
C PRO A 40 -4.86 7.63 -17.80
N VAL A 41 -3.76 7.50 -17.06
CA VAL A 41 -3.30 8.46 -16.05
C VAL A 41 -2.03 9.16 -16.50
N ARG A 42 -2.10 10.46 -16.76
CA ARG A 42 -0.93 11.29 -17.08
C ARG A 42 0.05 11.39 -15.91
N VAL A 43 1.35 11.23 -16.19
CA VAL A 43 2.41 11.20 -15.17
C VAL A 43 3.49 12.28 -15.30
N ASP A 44 3.52 13.00 -16.41
CA ASP A 44 4.49 14.08 -16.67
C ASP A 44 3.96 15.17 -17.64
N ASP A 45 4.79 16.18 -17.85
CA ASP A 45 4.51 17.31 -18.74
C ASP A 45 4.54 16.91 -20.23
N ASP A 46 5.24 15.83 -20.60
CA ASP A 46 5.40 15.37 -22.00
C ASP A 46 4.17 14.60 -22.50
N GLY A 47 3.21 14.31 -21.61
CA GLY A 47 1.98 13.62 -21.96
C GLY A 47 2.09 12.10 -21.83
N THR A 48 3.10 11.59 -21.13
CA THR A 48 3.17 10.16 -20.81
C THR A 48 1.98 9.78 -19.96
N GLU A 49 1.29 8.71 -20.35
CA GLU A 49 0.16 8.14 -19.62
C GLU A 49 0.44 6.71 -19.20
N LEU A 50 -0.13 6.31 -18.07
CA LEU A 50 -0.13 4.95 -17.57
C LEU A 50 -1.54 4.38 -17.57
N THR A 51 -1.67 3.15 -18.03
CA THR A 51 -2.89 2.34 -17.92
C THR A 51 -2.74 1.18 -16.92
N THR A 52 -1.55 1.04 -16.33
CA THR A 52 -1.19 -0.03 -15.40
C THR A 52 -0.44 0.51 -14.19
N LEU A 53 -0.41 -0.27 -13.10
CA LEU A 53 0.45 0.03 -11.96
C LEU A 53 1.90 0.06 -12.41
N GLY A 54 2.64 1.11 -12.04
CA GLY A 54 4.07 1.11 -12.32
C GLY A 54 4.87 0.13 -11.46
N ARG A 55 4.27 -0.40 -10.38
CA ARG A 55 4.73 -1.58 -9.63
C ARG A 55 3.56 -2.53 -9.47
N ALA A 56 3.63 -3.70 -10.09
CA ALA A 56 2.60 -4.72 -9.96
C ALA A 56 2.38 -5.05 -8.48
N GLY A 57 1.11 -5.08 -8.04
CA GLY A 57 0.75 -5.69 -6.77
C GLY A 57 0.86 -7.21 -6.85
N LEU A 58 0.81 -7.87 -5.71
CA LEU A 58 0.87 -9.33 -5.62
C LEU A 58 -0.24 -9.82 -4.69
N ARG A 59 -1.11 -10.67 -5.21
CA ARG A 59 -2.06 -11.46 -4.45
C ARG A 59 -1.47 -12.85 -4.25
N VAL A 60 -1.46 -13.30 -3.00
CA VAL A 60 -1.18 -14.69 -2.67
C VAL A 60 -2.29 -15.30 -1.83
N ARG A 61 -2.48 -16.61 -1.95
CA ARG A 61 -3.38 -17.38 -1.08
C ARG A 61 -2.60 -18.26 -0.11
N VAL A 62 -3.01 -18.23 1.15
CA VAL A 62 -2.47 -19.06 2.22
C VAL A 62 -3.61 -19.62 3.08
N THR A 63 -3.46 -20.83 3.58
CA THR A 63 -4.37 -21.42 4.58
C THR A 63 -3.71 -21.41 5.95
N VAL A 64 -4.39 -20.84 6.94
CA VAL A 64 -3.93 -20.71 8.33
C VAL A 64 -5.03 -21.26 9.24
N ALA A 65 -4.72 -22.30 10.02
CA ALA A 65 -5.67 -22.94 10.94
C ALA A 65 -7.04 -23.27 10.29
N GLY A 66 -7.03 -23.79 9.06
CA GLY A 66 -8.26 -24.10 8.30
C GLY A 66 -8.93 -22.90 7.62
N THR A 67 -8.56 -21.66 7.97
CA THR A 67 -9.04 -20.45 7.31
C THR A 67 -8.21 -20.14 6.07
N THR A 68 -8.87 -19.94 4.92
CA THR A 68 -8.21 -19.49 3.70
C THR A 68 -8.17 -17.96 3.68
N VAL A 69 -6.97 -17.39 3.52
CA VAL A 69 -6.73 -15.95 3.50
C VAL A 69 -6.05 -15.58 2.18
N ASP A 70 -6.62 -14.60 1.49
CA ASP A 70 -5.95 -13.91 0.38
C ASP A 70 -5.20 -12.70 0.94
N VAL A 71 -3.90 -12.64 0.70
CA VAL A 71 -3.03 -11.52 1.07
C VAL A 71 -2.70 -10.75 -0.19
N VAL A 72 -3.05 -9.46 -0.22
CA VAL A 72 -2.70 -8.56 -1.33
C VAL A 72 -1.70 -7.53 -0.83
N THR A 73 -0.54 -7.47 -1.47
CA THR A 73 0.52 -6.49 -1.18
C THR A 73 0.74 -5.59 -2.39
N CYS A 74 1.00 -4.32 -2.13
CA CYS A 74 1.29 -3.34 -3.15
C CYS A 74 2.22 -2.25 -2.60
N HIS A 75 2.90 -1.54 -3.49
CA HIS A 75 3.67 -0.36 -3.13
C HIS A 75 3.32 0.75 -4.13
N LEU A 76 2.39 1.62 -3.74
CA LEU A 76 1.84 2.67 -4.59
C LEU A 76 2.82 3.85 -4.76
N LYS A 77 2.58 4.70 -5.77
CA LYS A 77 3.38 5.88 -6.09
C LYS A 77 3.71 6.69 -4.84
N SER A 78 5.01 6.87 -4.59
CA SER A 78 5.52 7.59 -3.42
C SER A 78 4.93 8.99 -3.27
N LYS A 79 4.77 9.41 -2.00
CA LYS A 79 4.51 10.80 -1.60
C LYS A 79 5.64 11.75 -1.99
N LEU A 80 6.87 11.24 -2.02
CA LEU A 80 7.99 12.01 -2.49
C LEU A 80 7.87 12.27 -3.99
N LEU A 81 8.03 13.53 -4.37
CA LEU A 81 7.98 13.96 -5.76
C LEU A 81 9.31 13.70 -6.45
N SER A 82 9.23 13.30 -7.71
CA SER A 82 10.37 13.14 -8.60
C SER A 82 10.08 13.95 -9.85
N PHE A 83 11.09 14.65 -10.35
CA PHE A 83 11.00 15.54 -11.51
C PHE A 83 11.91 15.02 -12.64
N PRO A 84 11.76 15.52 -13.87
CA PRO A 84 12.55 15.09 -15.01
C PRO A 84 14.06 15.17 -14.74
N GLY A 85 14.80 14.18 -15.25
CA GLY A 85 16.23 14.01 -14.98
C GLY A 85 16.55 13.39 -13.61
N GLY A 86 15.58 12.73 -12.96
CA GLY A 86 15.80 12.06 -11.67
C GLY A 86 16.02 13.02 -10.50
N ARG A 87 15.53 14.26 -10.63
CA ARG A 87 15.61 15.29 -9.58
C ARG A 87 14.56 15.04 -8.49
N PHE A 88 14.87 15.52 -7.29
CA PHE A 88 13.95 15.56 -6.14
C PHE A 88 13.64 16.99 -5.68
N THR A 89 14.10 17.98 -6.45
CA THR A 89 13.86 19.40 -6.20
C THR A 89 13.28 20.01 -7.48
N PRO A 90 12.14 20.73 -7.39
CA PRO A 90 11.55 21.37 -8.55
C PRO A 90 12.38 22.58 -8.99
N ARG A 91 12.18 23.00 -10.24
CA ARG A 91 12.70 24.27 -10.78
C ARG A 91 11.97 25.47 -10.21
N ASP A 92 10.66 25.32 -10.00
CA ASP A 92 9.77 26.35 -9.46
C ASP A 92 8.52 25.71 -8.82
N GLU A 93 7.69 26.53 -8.19
CA GLU A 93 6.46 26.06 -7.53
C GLU A 93 5.38 25.60 -8.52
N GLY A 94 5.44 26.05 -9.79
CA GLY A 94 4.57 25.56 -10.84
C GLY A 94 4.87 24.11 -11.20
N GLU A 95 6.15 23.77 -11.40
CA GLU A 95 6.62 22.39 -11.61
C GLU A 95 6.26 21.54 -10.38
N ARG A 96 6.41 22.06 -9.15
CA ARG A 96 6.00 21.36 -7.94
C ARG A 96 4.50 21.00 -7.97
N ALA A 97 3.64 21.97 -8.26
CA ALA A 97 2.20 21.79 -8.25
C ALA A 97 1.75 20.74 -9.29
N ARG A 98 2.23 20.83 -10.53
CA ARG A 98 1.87 19.87 -11.59
C ARG A 98 2.30 18.44 -11.24
N TYR A 99 3.56 18.25 -10.83
CA TYR A 99 4.06 16.91 -10.47
C TYR A 99 3.44 16.37 -9.18
N ALA A 100 2.98 17.23 -8.27
CA ALA A 100 2.17 16.81 -7.14
C ALA A 100 0.81 16.24 -7.59
N VAL A 101 0.14 16.91 -8.53
CA VAL A 101 -1.13 16.42 -9.12
C VAL A 101 -0.91 15.10 -9.85
N TYR A 102 0.10 15.00 -10.72
CA TYR A 102 0.42 13.75 -11.44
C TYR A 102 0.69 12.59 -10.47
N ALA A 103 1.50 12.83 -9.43
CA ALA A 103 1.81 11.80 -8.44
C ALA A 103 0.58 11.39 -7.61
N LEU A 104 -0.27 12.34 -7.23
CA LEU A 104 -1.48 12.08 -6.47
C LEU A 104 -2.51 11.30 -7.31
N HIS A 105 -2.76 11.75 -8.55
CA HIS A 105 -3.70 11.10 -9.45
C HIS A 105 -3.26 9.66 -9.75
N ARG A 106 -1.98 9.45 -10.03
CA ARG A 106 -1.41 8.10 -10.18
C ARG A 106 -1.61 7.25 -8.94
N ARG A 107 -1.34 7.77 -7.74
CA ARG A 107 -1.54 6.99 -6.50
C ARG A 107 -3.01 6.59 -6.34
N ALA A 108 -3.94 7.48 -6.66
CA ALA A 108 -5.38 7.19 -6.60
C ALA A 108 -5.77 6.10 -7.60
N ALA A 109 -5.29 6.15 -8.84
CA ALA A 109 -5.56 5.12 -9.84
C ALA A 109 -4.95 3.77 -9.45
N GLU A 110 -3.70 3.74 -8.97
CA GLU A 110 -3.05 2.52 -8.50
C GLU A 110 -3.81 1.93 -7.28
N ALA A 111 -4.30 2.76 -6.35
CA ALA A 111 -5.13 2.30 -5.23
C ALA A 111 -6.49 1.74 -5.69
N ALA A 112 -7.13 2.36 -6.68
CA ALA A 112 -8.38 1.87 -7.27
C ALA A 112 -8.19 0.52 -7.98
N ALA A 113 -7.05 0.34 -8.64
CA ALA A 113 -6.69 -0.93 -9.25
C ALA A 113 -6.48 -2.02 -8.19
N VAL A 114 -5.78 -1.76 -7.09
CA VAL A 114 -5.69 -2.74 -5.99
C VAL A 114 -7.07 -3.04 -5.40
N ARG A 115 -7.93 -2.03 -5.27
CA ARG A 115 -9.32 -2.18 -4.81
C ARG A 115 -10.17 -3.12 -5.69
N SER A 116 -9.97 -3.19 -6.99
CA SER A 116 -10.75 -4.13 -7.83
C SER A 116 -10.47 -5.59 -7.49
N TYR A 117 -9.31 -5.88 -6.86
CA TYR A 117 -8.93 -7.21 -6.38
C TYR A 117 -9.29 -7.43 -4.90
N VAL A 118 -9.48 -6.36 -4.12
CA VAL A 118 -9.93 -6.40 -2.73
C VAL A 118 -11.00 -5.34 -2.49
N THR A 119 -12.25 -5.73 -2.37
CA THR A 119 -13.40 -4.82 -2.43
C THR A 119 -13.49 -3.88 -1.20
N THR A 120 -12.70 -2.81 -1.13
CA THR A 120 -12.71 -1.87 0.01
C THR A 120 -12.75 -0.41 -0.37
N THR A 121 -13.52 0.39 0.38
CA THR A 121 -13.53 1.87 0.27
C THR A 121 -12.38 2.53 1.01
N GLN A 122 -11.53 1.80 1.74
CA GLN A 122 -10.51 2.38 2.61
C GLN A 122 -9.11 2.53 1.98
N LEU A 123 -8.92 2.05 0.74
CA LEU A 123 -7.71 2.34 -0.04
C LEU A 123 -7.71 3.76 -0.61
N LEU A 124 -8.90 4.32 -0.83
CA LEU A 124 -9.12 5.70 -1.26
C LEU A 124 -9.94 6.38 -0.17
N HIS A 125 -9.31 7.21 0.66
CA HIS A 125 -10.05 7.94 1.67
C HIS A 125 -11.12 8.84 1.02
N GLY A 126 -12.38 8.47 1.20
CA GLY A 126 -13.55 9.31 0.92
C GLY A 126 -14.00 10.07 2.18
N PRO A 127 -15.21 10.64 2.18
CA PRO A 127 -15.81 11.20 3.39
C PRO A 127 -15.79 10.19 4.55
N PRO A 128 -15.58 10.64 5.79
CA PRO A 128 -15.51 9.76 6.95
C PRO A 128 -16.82 8.98 7.13
N GLY A 129 -16.74 7.87 7.86
CA GLY A 129 -17.90 7.05 8.23
C GLY A 129 -17.82 5.60 7.80
N SER A 130 -16.65 5.10 7.40
CA SER A 130 -16.43 3.67 7.09
C SER A 130 -15.26 3.05 7.87
N GLU A 131 -14.62 3.84 8.71
CA GLU A 131 -13.54 3.46 9.62
C GLU A 131 -14.06 2.60 10.77
N ILE A 132 -13.15 1.87 11.42
CA ILE A 132 -13.42 1.18 12.68
C ILE A 132 -13.96 2.19 13.70
N GLY A 133 -15.07 1.84 14.36
CA GLY A 133 -15.74 2.71 15.33
C GLY A 133 -16.66 3.78 14.72
N SER A 134 -16.93 3.73 13.42
CA SER A 134 -17.88 4.63 12.75
C SER A 134 -19.17 3.90 12.36
N GLY A 135 -20.26 4.64 12.11
CA GLY A 135 -21.55 4.04 11.77
C GLY A 135 -21.57 3.19 10.48
N GLY A 136 -20.61 3.35 9.56
CA GLY A 136 -20.48 2.46 8.42
C GLY A 136 -19.72 1.16 8.73
N PHE A 137 -19.03 1.06 9.86
CA PHE A 137 -18.43 -0.20 10.34
C PHE A 137 -19.51 -1.26 10.60
N ASP A 138 -20.65 -0.83 11.15
CA ASP A 138 -21.75 -1.72 11.58
C ASP A 138 -22.75 -2.05 10.46
N ARG A 139 -22.56 -1.47 9.26
CA ARG A 139 -23.47 -1.68 8.13
C ARG A 139 -23.01 -2.87 7.28
N PRO A 140 -23.89 -3.86 7.00
CA PRO A 140 -23.60 -4.91 6.05
C PRO A 140 -23.30 -4.37 4.66
N ASP A 141 -22.44 -5.07 3.93
CA ASP A 141 -22.19 -4.76 2.52
C ASP A 141 -23.43 -5.10 1.67
N LYS A 142 -23.65 -4.36 0.57
CA LYS A 142 -24.77 -4.54 -0.36
C LYS A 142 -24.45 -5.50 -1.51
N GLY A 143 -23.61 -6.50 -1.24
CA GLY A 143 -23.20 -7.50 -2.23
C GLY A 143 -21.92 -7.15 -3.00
N ASP A 144 -21.24 -6.05 -2.65
CA ASP A 144 -19.85 -5.87 -3.05
C ASP A 144 -19.00 -6.95 -2.33
N GLY A 145 -17.83 -7.32 -2.86
CA GLY A 145 -16.93 -8.27 -2.20
C GLY A 145 -16.50 -7.81 -0.80
N GLN A 146 -15.61 -8.55 -0.12
CA GLN A 146 -15.26 -8.23 1.26
C GLN A 146 -14.71 -6.80 1.45
N ARG A 147 -15.49 -5.93 2.09
CA ARG A 147 -15.03 -4.67 2.69
C ARG A 147 -13.78 -4.93 3.53
N LEU A 148 -12.76 -4.08 3.39
CA LEU A 148 -11.56 -4.09 4.23
C LEU A 148 -11.53 -2.87 5.13
N TRP A 149 -11.04 -3.05 6.35
CA TRP A 149 -10.87 -2.03 7.38
C TRP A 149 -9.40 -1.81 7.67
N ASN A 150 -8.99 -0.54 7.66
CA ASN A 150 -7.66 -0.08 7.99
C ASN A 150 -7.43 -0.20 9.50
N LEU A 151 -6.40 -0.95 9.88
CA LEU A 151 -6.04 -1.20 11.27
C LEU A 151 -5.31 -0.03 11.93
N ALA A 152 -4.96 1.02 11.18
CA ALA A 152 -4.27 2.21 11.70
C ALA A 152 -4.86 2.81 12.98
N PRO A 153 -6.20 2.90 13.16
CA PRO A 153 -6.78 3.43 14.40
C PRO A 153 -6.49 2.58 15.65
N LEU A 154 -6.16 1.30 15.47
CA LEU A 154 -5.85 0.36 16.56
C LEU A 154 -4.38 0.42 17.00
N ILE A 155 -3.50 1.07 16.22
CA ILE A 155 -2.10 1.28 16.62
C ILE A 155 -2.07 2.31 17.75
N PRO A 156 -1.36 2.07 18.88
CA PRO A 156 -1.16 3.04 19.95
C PRO A 156 -0.67 4.39 19.39
N ALA A 157 -1.20 5.51 19.90
CA ALA A 157 -1.00 6.82 19.30
C ALA A 157 0.47 7.23 19.24
N GLU A 158 1.23 6.87 20.27
CA GLU A 158 2.67 7.07 20.42
C GLU A 158 3.49 6.33 19.35
N ASP A 159 2.98 5.21 18.83
CA ASP A 159 3.62 4.34 17.84
C ASP A 159 2.96 4.42 16.45
N ARG A 160 1.95 5.28 16.28
CA ARG A 160 1.18 5.40 15.03
C ARG A 160 1.93 6.18 13.95
N PHE A 161 3.09 5.70 13.56
CA PHE A 161 3.88 6.19 12.44
C PHE A 161 4.78 5.08 11.89
N THR A 162 4.99 5.10 10.59
CA THR A 162 5.91 4.18 9.93
C THR A 162 7.15 4.89 9.44
N ARG A 163 7.10 6.21 9.20
CA ARG A 163 8.25 6.98 8.75
C ARG A 163 8.40 8.27 9.56
N VAL A 164 9.64 8.74 9.68
CA VAL A 164 9.93 10.11 10.11
C VAL A 164 10.51 10.88 8.92
N TYR A 165 9.82 11.91 8.45
CA TYR A 165 10.23 12.74 7.32
C TYR A 165 10.40 14.18 7.79
N ARG A 166 11.62 14.72 7.68
CA ARG A 166 11.99 16.06 8.18
C ARG A 166 11.53 16.31 9.62
N GLY A 167 11.77 15.33 10.50
CA GLY A 167 11.37 15.37 11.90
C GLY A 167 9.87 15.17 12.16
N ARG A 168 9.05 14.99 11.12
CA ARG A 168 7.60 14.75 11.25
C ARG A 168 7.28 13.27 11.11
N ARG A 169 6.48 12.76 12.04
CA ARG A 169 5.95 11.39 12.01
C ARG A 169 4.86 11.29 10.94
N GLU A 170 4.94 10.26 10.12
CA GLU A 170 3.98 9.94 9.07
C GLU A 170 3.60 8.45 9.15
N LEU A 171 2.31 8.14 9.08
CA LEU A 171 1.83 6.78 8.86
C LEU A 171 1.48 6.63 7.38
N ILE A 172 2.29 5.87 6.64
CA ILE A 172 2.12 5.67 5.19
C ILE A 172 2.18 4.19 4.76
N ASP A 173 2.35 3.28 5.72
CA ASP A 173 2.21 1.85 5.52
C ASP A 173 1.01 1.38 6.33
N HIS A 174 0.16 0.58 5.71
CA HIS A 174 -1.13 0.20 6.27
C HIS A 174 -1.37 -1.29 6.12
N LEU A 175 -2.04 -1.87 7.12
CA LEU A 175 -2.67 -3.19 7.03
C LEU A 175 -4.18 -2.99 7.00
N LEU A 176 -4.83 -3.55 6.00
CA LEU A 176 -6.27 -3.57 5.85
C LEU A 176 -6.75 -5.02 5.90
N VAL A 177 -7.82 -5.29 6.66
CA VAL A 177 -8.34 -6.66 6.86
C VAL A 177 -9.83 -6.71 6.62
N SER A 178 -10.34 -7.87 6.21
CA SER A 178 -11.77 -8.03 5.96
C SER A 178 -12.59 -8.18 7.24
N ARG A 179 -13.91 -8.19 7.09
CA ARG A 179 -14.84 -8.34 8.23
C ARG A 179 -14.57 -9.62 9.00
N ALA A 180 -14.26 -10.70 8.29
CA ALA A 180 -13.99 -11.99 8.88
C ALA A 180 -12.73 -11.99 9.78
N LEU A 181 -11.81 -11.05 9.55
CA LEU A 181 -10.56 -10.95 10.30
C LEU A 181 -10.55 -9.79 11.31
N VAL A 182 -11.33 -8.73 11.09
CA VAL A 182 -11.28 -7.53 11.95
C VAL A 182 -11.65 -7.85 13.40
N ASP A 183 -12.62 -8.74 13.62
CA ASP A 183 -13.07 -9.14 14.96
C ASP A 183 -12.07 -10.10 15.65
N ALA A 184 -11.18 -10.72 14.88
CA ALA A 184 -10.11 -11.59 15.36
C ALA A 184 -8.80 -10.85 15.63
N VAL A 185 -8.69 -9.55 15.31
CA VAL A 185 -7.48 -8.76 15.61
C VAL A 185 -7.23 -8.74 17.12
N ASP A 186 -6.02 -9.09 17.50
CA ASP A 186 -5.59 -9.13 18.90
C ASP A 186 -4.74 -7.89 19.23
N GLU A 187 -3.62 -7.73 18.54
CA GLU A 187 -2.73 -6.56 18.66
C GLU A 187 -2.37 -6.00 17.28
N VAL A 188 -2.17 -4.69 17.22
CA VAL A 188 -1.65 -3.98 16.04
C VAL A 188 -0.63 -2.94 16.48
N GLY A 189 0.52 -2.90 15.83
CA GLY A 189 1.59 -1.97 16.19
C GLY A 189 2.55 -1.67 15.05
N THR A 190 3.51 -0.80 15.32
CA THR A 190 4.68 -0.60 14.47
C THR A 190 5.94 -1.01 15.24
N VAL A 191 6.85 -1.73 14.59
CA VAL A 191 8.08 -2.20 15.25
C VAL A 191 9.15 -1.12 15.14
N ASP A 192 9.71 -0.69 16.27
CA ASP A 192 10.90 0.16 16.24
C ASP A 192 12.11 -0.67 15.84
N ILE A 193 12.71 -0.30 14.72
CA ILE A 193 13.91 -0.92 14.16
C ILE A 193 15.10 0.05 14.15
N GLY A 194 15.00 1.18 14.85
CA GLY A 194 15.99 2.26 14.81
C GLY A 194 15.84 3.18 13.60
N THR A 195 14.62 3.37 13.10
CA THR A 195 14.34 4.23 11.94
C THR A 195 14.68 5.69 12.22
N THR A 196 15.54 6.28 11.38
CA THR A 196 15.93 7.70 11.47
C THR A 196 15.15 8.59 10.51
N SER A 197 15.11 9.90 10.81
CA SER A 197 14.43 10.90 9.97
C SER A 197 15.06 11.00 8.58
N THR A 198 14.23 11.01 7.54
CA THR A 198 14.65 11.16 6.14
C THR A 198 14.33 12.53 5.53
N GLY A 199 14.98 12.84 4.42
CA GLY A 199 14.75 14.05 3.62
C GLY A 199 14.20 13.72 2.23
N ASP A 200 14.42 14.64 1.29
CA ASP A 200 13.83 14.55 -0.06
C ASP A 200 14.59 13.63 -1.00
N ASP A 201 15.85 13.33 -0.69
CA ASP A 201 16.68 12.47 -1.54
C ASP A 201 16.77 11.06 -0.94
N PRO A 202 16.03 10.07 -1.48
CA PRO A 202 16.03 8.71 -0.97
C PRO A 202 17.37 8.02 -1.24
N ARG A 203 18.19 8.52 -2.18
CA ARG A 203 19.48 7.94 -2.55
C ARG A 203 20.51 8.09 -1.44
N ARG A 204 20.33 9.04 -0.51
CA ARG A 204 21.22 9.25 0.64
C ARG A 204 21.24 8.08 1.62
N ARG A 205 20.23 7.21 1.55
CA ARG A 205 20.11 6.01 2.38
C ARG A 205 20.29 4.71 1.60
N ARG A 206 20.86 4.79 0.39
CA ARG A 206 21.20 3.59 -0.37
C ARG A 206 22.16 2.75 0.47
N ASP A 207 21.88 1.45 0.54
CA ASP A 207 22.66 0.45 1.27
C ASP A 207 22.70 0.63 2.80
N GLU A 208 21.88 1.52 3.36
CA GLU A 208 21.67 1.58 4.80
C GLU A 208 21.02 0.27 5.29
N PRO A 209 21.56 -0.36 6.34
CA PRO A 209 21.11 -1.68 6.78
C PRO A 209 19.70 -1.64 7.39
N VAL A 210 19.31 -0.49 7.94
CA VAL A 210 18.01 -0.28 8.58
C VAL A 210 17.08 0.42 7.61
N SER A 211 15.86 -0.11 7.45
CA SER A 211 14.81 0.52 6.64
C SER A 211 14.45 1.91 7.18
N ASP A 212 14.09 2.82 6.28
CA ASP A 212 13.52 4.12 6.64
C ASP A 212 12.05 4.07 7.04
N HIS A 213 11.46 2.87 7.02
CA HIS A 213 10.10 2.59 7.46
C HIS A 213 10.07 1.54 8.58
N ARG A 214 9.33 1.81 9.65
CA ARG A 214 8.95 0.84 10.67
C ARG A 214 7.96 -0.17 10.06
N PRO A 215 8.15 -1.48 10.26
CA PRO A 215 7.16 -2.47 9.87
C PRO A 215 5.85 -2.30 10.64
N VAL A 216 4.71 -2.46 9.97
CA VAL A 216 3.40 -2.62 10.63
C VAL A 216 3.17 -4.10 10.89
N VAL A 217 2.78 -4.45 12.11
CA VAL A 217 2.52 -5.83 12.54
C VAL A 217 1.12 -5.92 13.12
N ALA A 218 0.43 -7.03 12.82
CA ALA A 218 -0.83 -7.39 13.44
C ALA A 218 -0.82 -8.86 13.85
N THR A 219 -1.38 -9.17 15.01
CA THR A 219 -1.64 -10.52 15.49
C THR A 219 -3.14 -10.78 15.48
N PHE A 220 -3.52 -12.04 15.29
CA PHE A 220 -4.92 -12.46 15.22
C PHE A 220 -5.13 -13.63 16.17
N ARG A 221 -6.23 -13.60 16.90
CA ARG A 221 -6.65 -14.72 17.74
C ARG A 221 -6.97 -15.93 16.85
N PRO A 222 -6.63 -17.15 17.27
CA PRO A 222 -7.07 -18.35 16.57
C PRO A 222 -8.60 -18.36 16.49
N SER A 223 -9.14 -18.74 15.33
CA SER A 223 -10.55 -19.12 15.23
C SER A 223 -10.81 -20.27 16.21
N ALA A 224 -11.86 -20.15 17.02
CA ALA A 224 -12.31 -21.22 17.92
C ALA A 224 -12.73 -22.47 17.14
#